data_AF-K2ABV6-F1
#
_entry.id   AF-K2ABV6-F1
#
_cell.length_a   1.000
_cell.length_b   1.000
_cell.length_c   1.000
_cell.angle_alpha   90.00
_cell.angle_beta   90.00
_cell.angle_gamma   90.00
#
_symmetry.space_group_name_H-M   'P 1'
#
loop_
_entity.id
_entity.type
_entity.pdbx_description
1 polymer ?
#
loop_
_entity_poly.entity_id
_entity_poly.type
_entity_poly.pdbx_seq_one_letter_code
_entity_poly.pdbx_strand_id
1 'polypeptide(L)' 'MLELKELSEQNLPQARSVLTWALDNMWDDNGYFYYQLYPLFKNKISYMRWSQAWMLLALATFAEHVQE' A
#
# COMPACT_ATOMS: atom_id res chain seq x y z
N MET A 1 -1.36 -0.44 -10.58
CA MET A 1 -0.26 0.35 -11.17
C MET A 1 0.95 -0.53 -11.49
N LEU A 2 1.48 -1.34 -10.56
CA LEU A 2 2.61 -2.22 -10.84
C LEU A 2 2.31 -3.31 -11.90
N GLU A 3 1.13 -3.93 -11.83
CA GLU A 3 0.62 -4.87 -12.85
C GLU A 3 0.50 -4.27 -14.25
N LEU A 4 0.51 -2.93 -14.34
CA LEU A 4 0.41 -2.19 -15.59
C LEU A 4 1.75 -1.54 -15.95
N LYS A 5 2.86 -1.99 -15.34
CA LYS A 5 4.21 -1.41 -15.56
C LYS A 5 4.57 -1.31 -17.05
N GLU A 6 4.11 -2.26 -17.86
CA GLU A 6 4.38 -2.31 -19.29
C GLU A 6 3.52 -1.35 -20.13
N LEU A 7 2.44 -0.81 -19.57
CA LEU A 7 1.55 0.11 -20.28
C LEU A 7 2.04 1.56 -20.26
N SER A 8 2.92 1.92 -19.31
CA SER A 8 3.51 3.25 -19.19
C SER A 8 4.68 3.24 -18.22
N GLU A 9 5.79 3.86 -18.62
CA GLU A 9 6.99 4.05 -17.78
C GLU A 9 6.70 4.81 -16.47
N GLN A 10 5.60 5.56 -16.40
CA GLN A 10 5.21 6.32 -15.20
C GLN A 10 4.56 5.44 -14.11
N ASN A 11 4.09 4.25 -14.45
CA ASN A 11 3.33 3.42 -13.52
C ASN A 11 4.18 2.89 -12.36
N LEU A 12 5.47 2.64 -12.58
CA LEU A 12 6.41 2.21 -11.55
C LEU A 12 6.70 3.32 -10.52
N PRO A 13 7.13 4.53 -10.91
CA PRO A 13 7.28 5.66 -9.98
C PRO A 13 6.00 5.96 -9.20
N GLN A 14 4.84 5.89 -9.85
CA GLN A 14 3.56 6.13 -9.18
C GLN A 14 3.23 5.04 -8.15
N ALA A 15 3.43 3.76 -8.50
CA ALA A 15 3.23 2.65 -7.56
C ALA A 15 4.13 2.82 -6.32
N ARG A 16 5.41 3.16 -6.53
CA ARG A 16 6.34 3.47 -5.44
C ARG A 16 5.85 4.64 -4.58
N SER A 17 5.43 5.74 -5.21
CA SER A 17 4.93 6.91 -4.48
C SER A 17 3.71 6.59 -3.63
N VAL A 18 2.75 5.82 -4.17
CA VAL A 18 1.54 5.41 -3.44
C VAL A 18 1.91 4.48 -2.29
N LEU A 19 2.81 3.53 -2.51
CA LEU A 19 3.25 2.59 -1.47
C LEU A 19 3.98 3.31 -0.34
N THR A 20 4.92 4.21 -0.64
CA THR A 20 5.61 5.02 0.35
C THR A 20 4.62 5.84 1.17
N TRP A 21 3.68 6.53 0.51
CA TRP A 21 2.66 7.29 1.21
C TRP A 21 1.81 6.41 2.14
N ALA A 22 1.41 5.22 1.69
CA ALA A 22 0.60 4.30 2.48
C ALA A 22 1.35 3.77 3.70
N LEU A 23 2.64 3.45 3.56
CA LEU A 23 3.50 3.07 4.69
C LEU A 23 3.63 4.22 5.69
N ASP A 24 3.88 5.44 5.22
CA ASP A 24 4.10 6.58 6.11
C ASP A 24 2.82 7.03 6.84
N ASN A 25 1.64 6.87 6.23
CA ASN A 25 0.40 7.46 6.73
C ASN A 25 -0.58 6.44 7.32
N MET A 26 -0.56 5.21 6.80
CA MET A 26 -1.55 4.18 7.09
C MET A 26 -0.97 2.97 7.82
N TRP A 27 0.34 2.77 7.87
CA TRP A 27 0.93 1.68 8.66
C TRP A 27 0.89 1.98 10.15
N ASP A 28 0.57 0.97 10.95
CA ASP A 28 0.68 0.99 12.40
C ASP A 28 1.87 0.15 12.86
N ASP A 29 2.54 0.59 13.92
CA ASP A 29 3.68 -0.13 14.52
C ASP A 29 3.32 -1.53 15.01
N ASN A 30 2.03 -1.81 15.25
CA ASN A 30 1.55 -3.15 15.61
C ASN A 30 1.37 -4.09 14.41
N GLY A 31 1.73 -3.68 13.19
CA GLY A 31 1.81 -4.58 12.03
C GLY A 31 0.56 -4.67 11.15
N TYR A 32 -0.28 -3.63 11.12
CA TYR A 32 -1.47 -3.59 10.27
C TYR A 32 -1.69 -2.20 9.67
N PHE A 33 -2.45 -2.12 8.58
CA PHE A 33 -2.84 -0.85 7.99
C PHE A 33 -4.11 -0.29 8.62
N TYR A 34 -4.16 1.02 8.88
CA TYR A 34 -5.39 1.72 9.24
C TYR A 34 -6.45 1.53 8.18
N TYR A 35 -7.71 1.51 8.61
CA TYR A 35 -8.82 1.30 7.71
C TYR A 35 -9.06 2.53 6.83
N GLN A 36 -9.11 3.72 7.46
CA GLN A 36 -9.41 4.98 6.80
C GLN A 36 -8.67 6.14 7.47
N LEU A 37 -8.24 7.09 6.65
CA LEU A 37 -7.72 8.38 7.06
C LEU A 37 -8.80 9.44 6.84
N TYR A 38 -9.19 10.13 7.90
CA TYR A 38 -10.03 11.33 7.81
C TYR A 38 -9.17 12.57 8.02
N PRO A 39 -9.64 13.77 7.60
CA PRO A 39 -8.88 15.01 7.78
C PRO A 39 -8.48 15.31 9.22
N LEU A 40 -9.28 14.89 10.20
CA LEU A 40 -9.08 15.19 11.63
C LEU A 40 -8.66 13.99 12.47
N PHE A 41 -8.86 12.76 11.99
CA PHE A 41 -8.57 11.55 12.77
C PHE A 41 -8.32 10.34 11.88
N LYS A 42 -7.73 9.29 12.45
CA LYS A 42 -7.49 8.01 11.78
C LYS A 42 -8.42 6.96 12.35
N ASN A 43 -9.12 6.22 11.50
CA ASN A 43 -9.79 5.00 11.91
C ASN A 43 -8.76 3.87 11.96
N LYS A 44 -8.18 3.66 13.15
CA LYS A 44 -7.14 2.67 13.41
C LYS A 44 -7.67 1.27 13.70
N ILE A 45 -8.96 1.01 13.49
CA ILE A 45 -9.49 -0.33 13.74
C ILE A 45 -8.87 -1.30 12.72
N SER A 46 -8.18 -2.32 13.24
CA SER A 46 -7.64 -3.40 12.43
C SER A 46 -8.79 -4.31 11.97
N TYR A 47 -9.43 -3.94 10.86
CA TYR A 47 -10.32 -4.84 10.19
C TYR A 47 -9.48 -5.87 9.42
N MET A 48 -9.28 -7.05 10.00
CA MET A 48 -8.80 -8.24 9.28
C MET A 48 -9.84 -8.67 8.24
N ARG A 49 -9.94 -7.90 7.18
CA ARG A 49 -10.83 -8.08 6.04
C ARG A 49 -10.01 -7.85 4.77
N TRP A 50 -10.71 -7.82 3.64
CA TRP A 50 -10.15 -7.60 2.31
C TRP A 50 -9.11 -6.47 2.21
N SER A 51 -9.26 -5.36 2.96
CA SER A 51 -8.30 -4.25 2.89
C SER A 51 -6.88 -4.66 3.26
N GLN A 52 -6.68 -5.40 4.36
CA GLN A 52 -5.34 -5.89 4.75
C GLN A 52 -4.76 -6.84 3.71
N ALA A 53 -5.60 -7.73 3.16
CA ALA A 53 -5.16 -8.69 2.15
C ALA A 53 -4.65 -8.00 0.88
N TRP A 54 -5.34 -6.95 0.40
CA TRP A 54 -4.90 -6.18 -0.76
C TRP A 54 -3.62 -5.38 -0.48
N MET A 55 -3.46 -4.83 0.72
CA MET A 55 -2.23 -4.15 1.12
C MET A 55 -1.03 -5.10 1.16
N LEU A 56 -1.24 -6.31 1.71
CA LEU A 56 -0.21 -7.35 1.72
C LEU A 56 0.14 -7.80 0.30
N LEU A 57 -0.85 -8.00 -0.56
CA LEU A 57 -0.61 -8.34 -1.97
C LEU A 57 0.21 -7.24 -2.65
N ALA A 58 -0.17 -5.97 -2.48
CA ALA A 58 0.56 -4.85 -3.07
C ALA A 58 2.04 -4.80 -2.59
N LEU A 59 2.29 -5.07 -1.31
CA LEU A 59 3.63 -5.17 -0.75
C LEU A 59 4.42 -6.34 -1.35
N ALA A 60 3.82 -7.53 -1.42
CA ALA A 60 4.47 -8.72 -1.96
C ALA A 60 4.83 -8.54 -3.43
N THR A 61 3.88 -8.10 -4.25
CA THR A 61 4.09 -7.82 -5.69
C THR A 61 5.15 -6.74 -5.90
N PHE A 62 5.18 -5.70 -5.05
CA PHE A 62 6.23 -4.67 -5.13
C PHE A 62 7.60 -5.21 -4.72
N ALA A 63 7.67 -6.05 -3.68
CA ALA A 63 8.92 -6.64 -3.20
C ALA A 63 9.54 -7.59 -4.23
N GLU A 64 8.72 -8.45 -4.87
CA GLU A 64 9.16 -9.32 -5.97
C GLU A 64 9.75 -8.50 -7.11
N HIS A 65 9.08 -7.41 -7.51
CA HIS A 65 9.57 -6.56 -8.59
C HIS A 65 10.87 -5.80 -8.27
N VAL A 66 11.16 -5.52 -7.00
CA VAL A 66 12.43 -4.88 -6.58
C VAL A 66 13.58 -5.89 -6.51
N GLN A 67 13.27 -7.19 -6.42
CA GLN A 67 14.26 -8.27 -6.38
C GLN A 67 14.68 -8.77 -7.78
N GLU A 68 13.88 -8.50 -8.81
CA GLU A 68 14.23 -8.69 -10.24
C GLU A 68 15.21 -7.61 -10.74
#